data_AF-A0A1B1B7U7-F1
#
_entry.id   AF-A0A1B1B7U7-F1
#
_cell.length_a   1.000
_cell.length_b   1.000
_cell.length_c   1.000
_cell.angle_alpha   90.00
_cell.angle_beta   90.00
_cell.angle_gamma   90.00
#
_symmetry.space_group_name_H-M   'P 1'
#
loop_
_entity.id
_entity.type
_entity.pdbx_description
1 polymer ?
#
loop_
_entity_poly.entity_id
_entity_poly.type
_entity_poly.pdbx_seq_one_letter_code
_entity_poly.pdbx_strand_id
1 'polypeptide(L)'
;MNVLTDDTVPTDPELRRFVDLSMPLTGFAGYDLHGTGMARLYLDTARRQIGADRLTAFLDAWQQALQTPEGPKRLSPLDREIARALAYLWYTGGWPRLAPAAHAALRREVPNTESVASPSSYPEGLVWRTFAGHPAGAKPPGFGTWALEPPPLPTEEEIREVLRAAAEDPAVQAVSAPVAFQTQLPAGSVPAHLLPGPRLSRAVPPSAVPAAAAPPDPEPEEASE
;
A
#
# COMPACT_ATOMS: atom_id res chain seq x y z
N MET A 1 -31.43 26.83 -30.87
CA MET A 1 -30.42 25.76 -30.85
C MET A 1 -29.48 26.08 -29.70
N ASN A 2 -29.83 25.63 -28.48
CA ASN A 2 -29.06 25.91 -27.28
C ASN A 2 -27.93 24.89 -27.18
N VAL A 3 -26.69 25.37 -27.27
CA VAL A 3 -25.50 24.59 -26.95
C VAL A 3 -25.45 24.49 -25.42
N LEU A 4 -25.59 23.27 -24.91
CA LEU A 4 -25.33 22.93 -23.52
C LEU A 4 -23.84 23.15 -23.27
N THR A 5 -23.49 24.20 -22.53
CA THR A 5 -22.16 24.41 -21.99
C THR A 5 -21.89 23.37 -20.92
N ASP A 6 -21.01 22.43 -21.28
CA ASP A 6 -20.01 21.74 -20.46
C ASP A 6 -20.23 21.78 -18.94
N ASP A 7 -20.66 20.64 -18.39
CA ASP A 7 -20.70 20.34 -16.95
C ASP A 7 -19.27 20.39 -16.39
N THR A 8 -18.85 21.53 -15.86
CA THR A 8 -17.66 21.58 -14.99
C THR A 8 -18.01 20.86 -13.69
N VAL A 9 -17.75 19.55 -13.63
CA VAL A 9 -17.83 18.77 -12.38
C VAL A 9 -16.96 19.47 -11.34
N PRO A 10 -17.51 19.94 -10.21
CA PRO A 10 -16.72 20.56 -9.15
C PRO A 10 -15.69 19.54 -8.68
N THR A 11 -14.43 19.79 -9.02
CA THR A 11 -13.32 18.93 -8.58
C THR A 11 -13.10 19.23 -7.09
N ASP A 12 -13.51 18.32 -6.22
CA ASP A 12 -13.29 18.42 -4.78
C ASP A 12 -11.79 18.58 -4.50
N PRO A 13 -11.32 19.76 -4.05
CA PRO A 13 -9.90 20.06 -3.94
C PRO A 13 -9.22 19.22 -2.87
N GLU A 14 -9.95 18.80 -1.84
CA GLU A 14 -9.41 17.95 -0.78
C GLU A 14 -9.26 16.51 -1.26
N LEU A 15 -10.25 16.00 -2.00
CA LEU A 15 -10.15 14.68 -2.62
C LEU A 15 -8.97 14.62 -3.61
N ARG A 16 -8.80 15.65 -4.43
CA ARG A 16 -7.65 15.75 -5.34
C ARG A 16 -6.34 15.73 -4.56
N ARG A 17 -6.22 16.57 -3.53
CA ARG A 17 -5.03 16.60 -2.67
C ARG A 17 -4.73 15.25 -2.01
N PHE A 18 -5.76 14.56 -1.53
CA PHE A 18 -5.61 13.24 -0.92
C PHE A 18 -5.08 12.21 -1.93
N VAL A 19 -5.58 12.22 -3.17
CA VAL A 19 -5.10 11.33 -4.23
C VAL A 19 -3.68 11.67 -4.64
N ASP A 20 -3.37 12.95 -4.88
CA ASP A 20 -2.03 13.41 -5.26
C ASP A 20 -0.97 13.00 -4.21
N LEU A 21 -1.31 13.14 -2.92
CA LEU A 21 -0.42 12.72 -1.82
C LEU A 21 -0.43 11.21 -1.55
N SER A 22 -1.41 10.46 -2.07
CA SER A 22 -1.44 9.00 -2.04
C SER A 22 -0.59 8.36 -3.14
N MET A 23 -0.29 9.07 -4.23
CA MET A 23 0.59 8.59 -5.31
C MET A 23 1.98 8.17 -4.79
N PRO A 24 2.77 9.05 -4.11
CA PRO A 24 4.06 8.64 -3.55
C PRO A 24 3.95 7.61 -2.43
N LEU A 25 2.81 7.54 -1.74
CA LEU A 25 2.60 6.58 -0.66
C LEU A 25 2.39 5.16 -1.21
N THR A 26 1.76 5.05 -2.37
CA THR A 26 1.36 3.77 -2.96
C THR A 26 2.23 3.32 -4.12
N GLY A 27 2.88 4.26 -4.81
CA GLY A 27 3.60 4.01 -6.07
C GLY A 27 2.69 3.94 -7.31
N PHE A 28 1.40 4.19 -7.17
CA PHE A 28 0.43 4.18 -8.28
C PHE A 28 0.13 5.60 -8.77
N ALA A 29 -0.14 5.74 -10.08
CA ALA A 29 -0.51 7.02 -10.66
C ALA A 29 -1.90 7.49 -10.19
N GLY A 30 -2.16 8.80 -10.23
CA GLY A 30 -3.46 9.34 -9.80
C GLY A 30 -4.64 8.74 -10.57
N TYR A 31 -4.47 8.46 -11.87
CA TYR A 31 -5.47 7.78 -12.69
C TYR A 31 -5.79 6.37 -12.16
N ASP A 32 -4.79 5.60 -11.72
CA ASP A 32 -4.99 4.26 -11.15
C ASP A 32 -5.78 4.32 -9.84
N LEU A 33 -5.41 5.28 -8.99
CA LEU A 33 -6.06 5.52 -7.70
C LEU A 33 -7.52 5.94 -7.89
N HIS A 34 -7.81 6.84 -8.83
CA HIS A 34 -9.18 7.21 -9.20
C HIS A 34 -9.94 6.03 -9.83
N GLY A 35 -9.26 5.22 -10.66
CA GLY A 35 -9.84 4.05 -11.33
C GLY A 35 -10.30 2.94 -10.38
N THR A 36 -9.88 2.96 -9.11
CA THR A 36 -10.45 2.07 -8.08
C THR A 36 -11.89 2.43 -7.71
N GLY A 37 -12.32 3.68 -7.94
CA GLY A 37 -13.57 4.22 -7.42
C GLY A 37 -13.59 4.43 -5.89
N MET A 38 -12.50 4.10 -5.17
CA MET A 38 -12.47 4.10 -3.70
C MET A 38 -11.95 5.39 -3.08
N ALA A 39 -11.38 6.31 -3.86
CA ALA A 39 -10.68 7.49 -3.35
C ALA A 39 -11.48 8.29 -2.30
N ARG A 40 -12.75 8.60 -2.58
CA ARG A 40 -13.62 9.34 -1.66
C ARG A 40 -13.94 8.54 -0.39
N LEU A 41 -14.27 7.25 -0.55
CA LEU A 41 -14.51 6.36 0.58
C LEU A 41 -13.28 6.27 1.49
N TYR A 42 -12.07 6.21 0.93
CA TYR A 42 -10.83 6.11 1.68
C TYR A 42 -10.47 7.42 2.38
N LEU A 43 -10.69 8.57 1.74
CA LEU A 43 -10.60 9.88 2.38
C LEU A 43 -11.53 9.95 3.61
N ASP A 44 -12.80 9.59 3.44
CA ASP A 44 -13.78 9.62 4.52
C ASP A 44 -13.46 8.60 5.62
N THR A 45 -12.93 7.43 5.25
CA THR A 45 -12.47 6.43 6.22
C THR A 45 -11.32 6.98 7.06
N ALA A 46 -10.32 7.60 6.43
CA ALA A 46 -9.22 8.23 7.13
C ALA A 46 -9.72 9.33 8.09
N ARG A 47 -10.58 10.23 7.61
CA ARG A 47 -11.18 11.30 8.43
C ARG A 47 -11.92 10.75 9.65
N ARG A 48 -12.71 9.68 9.49
CA ARG A 48 -13.40 9.05 10.63
C ARG A 48 -12.42 8.49 11.66
N GLN A 49 -11.38 7.82 11.20
CA GLN A 49 -10.44 7.08 12.05
C GLN A 49 -9.47 7.99 12.80
N ILE A 50 -8.89 8.99 12.13
CA ILE A 50 -7.85 9.85 12.75
C ILE A 50 -8.34 11.27 13.04
N GLY A 51 -9.50 11.67 12.51
CA GLY A 51 -10.03 13.04 12.60
C GLY A 51 -9.61 13.92 11.41
N ALA A 52 -10.49 14.83 10.99
CA ALA A 52 -10.25 15.70 9.84
C ALA A 52 -9.02 16.61 10.04
N ASP A 53 -8.90 17.28 11.19
CA ASP A 53 -7.78 18.19 11.48
C ASP A 53 -6.43 17.45 11.50
N ARG A 54 -6.42 16.24 12.08
CA ARG A 54 -5.21 15.40 12.11
C ARG A 54 -4.85 14.91 10.71
N LEU A 55 -5.83 14.55 9.88
CA LEU A 55 -5.58 14.18 8.50
C LEU A 55 -4.99 15.35 7.72
N THR A 56 -5.57 16.55 7.82
CA THR A 56 -5.03 17.76 7.18
C THR A 56 -3.59 18.03 7.61
N ALA A 57 -3.33 18.01 8.92
CA ALA A 57 -1.98 18.21 9.45
C ALA A 57 -0.99 17.12 9.03
N PHE A 58 -1.44 15.87 8.89
CA PHE A 58 -0.63 14.78 8.33
C PHE A 58 -0.31 15.04 6.85
N LEU A 59 -1.31 15.41 6.04
CA LEU A 59 -1.11 15.69 4.62
C LEU A 59 -0.15 16.87 4.40
N ASP A 60 -0.22 17.90 5.26
CA ASP A 60 0.74 19.02 5.25
C ASP A 60 2.16 18.53 5.59
N ALA A 61 2.33 17.76 6.66
CA ALA A 61 3.62 17.22 7.07
C ALA A 61 4.21 16.27 6.01
N TRP A 62 3.36 15.47 5.37
CA TRP A 62 3.75 14.56 4.30
C TRP A 62 4.19 15.31 3.04
N GLN A 63 3.42 16.32 2.63
CA GLN A 63 3.78 17.18 1.51
C GLN A 63 5.13 17.88 1.75
N GLN A 64 5.41 18.35 2.96
CA GLN A 64 6.70 18.94 3.31
C GLN A 64 7.83 17.90 3.32
N ALA A 65 7.58 16.71 3.85
CA ALA A 65 8.56 15.62 3.85
C ALA A 65 8.95 15.20 2.42
N LEU A 66 8.00 15.21 1.49
CA LEU A 66 8.22 14.99 0.06
C LEU A 66 9.02 16.09 -0.64
N GLN A 67 9.38 17.19 0.02
CA GLN A 67 10.28 18.19 -0.58
C GLN A 67 11.73 18.02 -0.10
N THR A 68 12.01 16.98 0.67
CA THR A 68 13.28 16.80 1.39
C THR A 68 13.91 15.46 1.06
N PRO A 69 15.25 15.36 0.93
CA PRO A 69 15.93 14.09 0.64
C PRO A 69 15.67 13.00 1.71
N GLU A 70 15.39 13.39 2.94
CA GLU A 70 15.11 12.45 4.03
C GLU A 70 13.70 11.81 3.91
N GLY A 71 12.81 12.43 3.13
CA GLY A 71 11.49 11.88 2.79
C GLY A 71 10.68 11.47 4.03
N PRO A 72 10.08 10.26 4.04
CA PRO A 72 9.30 9.74 5.18
C PRO A 72 10.04 9.74 6.52
N LYS A 73 11.38 9.79 6.55
CA LYS A 73 12.16 9.84 7.80
C LYS A 73 11.95 11.16 8.55
N ARG A 74 11.46 12.22 7.91
CA ARG A 74 11.12 13.47 8.61
C ARG A 74 9.81 13.41 9.37
N LEU A 75 8.92 12.46 9.04
CA LEU A 75 7.64 12.33 9.70
C LEU A 75 7.81 11.91 11.16
N SER A 76 6.94 12.45 12.02
CA SER A 76 6.83 12.03 13.41
C SER A 76 6.45 10.53 13.50
N PRO A 77 6.69 9.85 14.63
CA PRO A 77 6.25 8.47 14.81
C PRO A 77 4.74 8.27 14.55
N LEU A 78 3.90 9.23 14.97
CA LEU A 78 2.47 9.21 14.71
C LEU A 78 2.15 9.33 13.21
N ASP A 79 2.76 10.29 12.53
CA ASP A 79 2.52 10.50 11.10
C ASP A 79 3.00 9.31 10.25
N ARG A 80 4.07 8.62 10.67
CA ARG A 80 4.50 7.37 10.02
C ARG A 80 3.48 6.24 10.20
N GLU A 81 2.83 6.14 11.37
CA GLU A 81 1.73 5.19 11.56
C GLU A 81 0.51 5.55 10.70
N ILE A 82 0.17 6.83 10.57
CA ILE A 82 -0.90 7.28 9.67
C ILE A 82 -0.57 6.93 8.21
N ALA A 83 0.66 7.19 7.76
CA ALA A 83 1.11 6.81 6.42
C ALA A 83 0.99 5.30 6.18
N ARG A 84 1.43 4.47 7.14
CA ARG A 84 1.24 3.00 7.06
C ARG A 84 -0.22 2.60 6.98
N ALA A 85 -1.08 3.22 7.78
CA ALA A 85 -2.51 2.92 7.79
C ALA A 85 -3.19 3.28 6.47
N LEU A 86 -2.84 4.43 5.89
CA LEU A 86 -3.33 4.84 4.57
C LEU A 86 -2.81 3.93 3.45
N ALA A 87 -1.53 3.54 3.50
CA ALA A 87 -0.99 2.58 2.54
C ALA A 87 -1.71 1.22 2.64
N TYR A 88 -1.90 0.71 3.87
CA TYR A 88 -2.65 -0.52 4.12
C TYR A 88 -4.08 -0.42 3.57
N LEU A 89 -4.76 0.71 3.78
CA LEU A 89 -6.10 0.97 3.25
C LEU A 89 -6.15 0.92 1.73
N TRP A 90 -5.22 1.59 1.05
CA TRP A 90 -5.15 1.55 -0.41
C TRP A 90 -4.89 0.14 -0.96
N TYR A 91 -4.00 -0.61 -0.32
CA TYR A 91 -3.61 -1.93 -0.80
C TYR A 91 -4.66 -3.00 -0.52
N THR A 92 -5.32 -2.96 0.64
CA THR A 92 -6.18 -4.06 1.13
C THR A 92 -7.66 -3.71 1.17
N GLY A 93 -8.01 -2.42 1.18
CA GLY A 93 -9.36 -1.96 1.44
C GLY A 93 -9.79 -2.00 2.90
N GLY A 94 -8.90 -2.39 3.82
CA GLY A 94 -9.13 -2.38 5.26
C GLY A 94 -8.43 -1.22 5.97
N TRP A 95 -8.95 -0.80 7.12
CA TRP A 95 -8.23 0.04 8.07
C TRP A 95 -7.55 -0.84 9.12
N PRO A 96 -6.23 -0.73 9.34
CA PRO A 96 -5.54 -1.60 10.27
C PRO A 96 -5.70 -1.12 11.72
N ARG A 97 -5.37 -2.00 12.67
CA ARG A 97 -5.14 -1.59 14.05
C ARG A 97 -3.88 -0.73 14.12
N LEU A 98 -4.00 0.48 14.66
CA LEU A 98 -2.88 1.38 14.87
C LEU A 98 -2.02 0.92 16.05
N ALA A 99 -0.73 1.25 16.03
CA ALA A 99 0.14 1.06 17.19
C ALA A 99 -0.47 1.73 18.44
N PRO A 100 -0.41 1.10 19.63
CA PRO A 100 -1.07 1.64 20.83
C PRO A 100 -0.68 3.08 21.17
N ALA A 101 0.61 3.44 21.00
CA ALA A 101 1.09 4.80 21.22
C ALA A 101 0.48 5.82 20.24
N ALA A 102 0.31 5.44 18.97
CA ALA A 102 -0.31 6.30 17.97
C ALA A 102 -1.82 6.47 18.23
N HIS A 103 -2.53 5.38 18.53
CA HIS A 103 -3.95 5.46 18.90
C HIS A 103 -4.19 6.31 20.14
N ALA A 104 -3.36 6.15 21.19
CA ALA A 104 -3.42 6.98 22.38
C ALA A 104 -3.13 8.47 22.07
N ALA A 105 -2.16 8.76 21.19
CA ALA A 105 -1.83 10.12 20.79
C ALA A 105 -2.96 10.81 20.00
N LEU A 106 -3.77 10.06 19.26
CA LEU A 106 -4.93 10.58 18.54
C LEU A 106 -6.07 11.02 19.48
N ARG A 107 -6.15 10.45 20.70
CA ARG A 107 -7.20 10.74 21.70
C ARG A 107 -8.62 10.68 21.13
N ARG A 108 -8.87 9.72 20.24
CA ARG A 108 -10.17 9.52 19.59
C ARG A 108 -10.99 8.48 20.34
N GLU A 109 -12.30 8.71 20.44
CA GLU A 109 -13.28 7.74 20.92
C GLU A 109 -13.68 6.75 19.81
N VAL A 110 -12.70 6.25 19.07
CA VAL A 110 -12.90 5.26 18.01
C VAL A 110 -12.15 3.98 18.39
N PRO A 111 -12.79 2.80 18.33
CA PRO A 111 -12.13 1.53 18.63
C PRO A 111 -10.87 1.31 17.79
N ASN A 112 -9.77 0.89 18.42
CA ASN A 112 -8.54 0.55 17.72
C ASN A 112 -8.58 -0.90 17.23
N THR A 113 -9.48 -1.18 16.30
CA THR A 113 -9.69 -2.52 15.73
C THR A 113 -9.57 -2.49 14.22
N GLU A 114 -9.13 -3.59 13.64
CA GLU A 114 -9.15 -3.77 12.19
C GLU A 114 -10.58 -3.74 11.68
N SER A 115 -10.80 -3.10 10.53
CA SER A 115 -12.12 -2.99 9.91
C SER A 115 -12.01 -2.90 8.40
N VAL A 116 -13.01 -3.38 7.67
CA VAL A 116 -13.09 -3.22 6.21
C VAL A 116 -13.83 -1.93 5.90
N ALA A 117 -13.30 -1.09 5.00
CA ALA A 117 -13.93 0.19 4.68
C ALA A 117 -15.28 0.03 3.96
N SER A 118 -15.38 -0.96 3.07
CA SER A 118 -16.60 -1.38 2.37
C SER A 118 -16.39 -2.78 1.75
N PRO A 119 -17.43 -3.60 1.58
CA PRO A 119 -17.33 -4.84 0.79
C PRO A 119 -16.74 -4.63 -0.61
N SER A 120 -17.00 -3.47 -1.23
CA SER A 120 -16.44 -3.10 -2.54
C SER A 120 -14.95 -2.81 -2.52
N SER A 121 -14.34 -2.61 -1.34
CA SER A 121 -12.92 -2.28 -1.23
C SER A 121 -12.01 -3.48 -1.50
N TYR A 122 -12.45 -4.71 -1.20
CA TYR A 122 -11.65 -5.92 -1.42
C TYR A 122 -11.33 -6.16 -2.91
N PRO A 123 -12.31 -6.11 -3.84
CA PRO A 123 -12.03 -6.26 -5.26
C PRO A 123 -11.21 -5.12 -5.89
N GLU A 124 -11.16 -3.96 -5.24
CA GLU A 124 -10.47 -2.76 -5.72
C GLU A 124 -9.12 -2.48 -5.03
N GLY A 125 -8.71 -3.35 -4.10
CA GLY A 125 -7.42 -3.22 -3.41
C GLY A 125 -6.24 -3.23 -4.38
N LEU A 126 -5.31 -2.30 -4.19
CA LEU A 126 -4.13 -2.19 -5.08
C LEU A 126 -3.22 -3.42 -5.03
N VAL A 127 -3.32 -4.23 -3.98
CA VAL A 127 -2.55 -5.48 -3.84
C VAL A 127 -2.74 -6.40 -5.05
N TRP A 128 -3.93 -6.46 -5.65
CA TRP A 128 -4.16 -7.31 -6.82
C TRP A 128 -3.38 -6.84 -8.05
N ARG A 129 -3.22 -5.52 -8.21
CA ARG A 129 -2.52 -4.93 -9.35
C ARG A 129 -1.01 -5.16 -9.28
N THR A 130 -0.43 -5.28 -8.08
CA THR A 130 1.04 -5.39 -7.92
C THR A 130 1.63 -6.68 -8.48
N PHE A 131 0.84 -7.75 -8.54
CA PHE A 131 1.24 -9.04 -9.10
C PHE A 131 0.39 -9.47 -10.29
N ALA A 132 -0.27 -8.51 -10.96
CA ALA A 132 -1.19 -8.76 -12.08
C ALA A 132 -2.24 -9.86 -11.79
N GLY A 133 -2.67 -9.91 -10.53
CA GLY A 133 -3.63 -10.89 -10.03
C GLY A 133 -5.07 -10.40 -10.08
N HIS A 134 -5.97 -11.27 -9.62
CA HIS A 134 -7.38 -10.98 -9.51
C HIS A 134 -7.86 -11.33 -8.10
N PRO A 135 -8.79 -10.55 -7.52
CA PRO A 135 -9.37 -10.86 -6.23
C PRO A 135 -10.06 -12.22 -6.25
N ALA A 136 -9.86 -13.04 -5.23
CA ALA A 136 -10.52 -14.33 -5.17
C ALA A 136 -12.04 -14.14 -4.98
N GLY A 137 -12.85 -14.82 -5.79
CA GLY A 137 -14.32 -14.71 -5.72
C GLY A 137 -14.91 -13.41 -6.27
N ALA A 138 -14.10 -12.53 -6.88
CA ALA A 138 -14.57 -11.34 -7.58
C ALA A 138 -13.77 -11.12 -8.87
N LYS A 139 -14.39 -10.52 -9.90
CA LYS A 139 -13.71 -10.21 -11.18
C LYS A 139 -12.82 -11.35 -11.73
N PRO A 140 -13.33 -12.59 -11.85
CA PRO A 140 -12.50 -13.70 -12.31
C PRO A 140 -12.03 -13.45 -13.76
N PRO A 141 -10.77 -13.81 -14.09
CA PRO A 141 -10.22 -13.62 -15.44
C PRO A 141 -10.84 -14.56 -16.50
N GLY A 142 -11.80 -15.41 -16.13
CA GLY A 142 -12.38 -16.47 -16.95
C GLY A 142 -11.90 -17.86 -16.52
N PHE A 143 -12.69 -18.89 -16.84
CA PHE A 143 -12.33 -20.28 -16.57
C PHE A 143 -11.14 -20.71 -17.44
N GLY A 144 -10.18 -21.44 -16.86
CA GLY A 144 -9.06 -22.03 -17.61
C GLY A 144 -7.88 -21.11 -17.85
N THR A 145 -7.91 -19.85 -17.40
CA THR A 145 -6.78 -18.90 -17.56
C THR A 145 -5.52 -19.32 -16.79
N TRP A 146 -5.67 -20.12 -15.73
CA TRP A 146 -4.57 -20.74 -15.00
C TRP A 146 -3.78 -21.77 -15.81
N ALA A 147 -4.29 -22.21 -16.98
CA ALA A 147 -3.55 -23.09 -17.89
C ALA A 147 -2.59 -22.30 -18.81
N LEU A 148 -2.74 -20.97 -18.87
CA LEU A 148 -1.87 -20.11 -19.67
C LEU A 148 -0.59 -19.82 -18.88
N GLU A 149 0.55 -19.88 -19.58
CA GLU A 149 1.82 -19.47 -19.01
C GLU A 149 1.77 -17.95 -18.69
N PRO A 150 2.22 -17.52 -17.49
CA PRO A 150 2.29 -16.12 -17.18
C PRO A 150 3.26 -15.40 -18.13
N PRO A 151 3.05 -14.09 -18.39
CA PRO A 151 3.97 -13.32 -19.21
C PRO A 151 5.38 -13.34 -18.59
N PRO A 152 6.44 -13.29 -19.43
CA PRO A 152 7.80 -13.18 -18.94
C PRO A 152 7.96 -11.91 -18.11
N LEU A 153 8.79 -11.99 -17.07
CA LEU A 153 9.16 -10.80 -16.31
C LEU A 153 9.95 -9.85 -17.22
N PRO A 154 9.75 -8.52 -17.10
CA PRO A 154 10.56 -7.57 -17.83
C PRO A 154 12.03 -7.71 -17.46
N THR A 155 12.89 -7.55 -18.45
CA THR A 155 14.34 -7.55 -18.29
C THR A 155 14.79 -6.33 -17.48
N GLU A 156 15.99 -6.38 -16.90
CA GLU A 156 16.55 -5.23 -16.17
C GLU A 156 16.66 -3.99 -17.05
N GLU A 157 16.96 -4.17 -18.33
CA GLU A 157 17.07 -3.08 -19.30
C GLU A 157 15.72 -2.40 -19.56
N GLU A 158 14.66 -3.19 -19.78
CA GLU A 158 13.29 -2.68 -19.91
C GLU A 158 12.84 -1.96 -18.63
N ILE A 159 13.12 -2.52 -17.45
CA ILE A 159 12.82 -1.86 -16.17
C ILE A 159 13.55 -0.51 -16.08
N ARG A 160 14.83 -0.47 -16.44
CA ARG A 160 15.64 0.76 -16.39
C ARG A 160 15.14 1.81 -17.38
N GLU A 161 14.72 1.41 -18.57
CA GLU A 161 14.13 2.29 -19.57
C GLU A 161 12.79 2.86 -19.08
N VAL A 162 11.90 2.03 -18.55
CA VAL A 162 10.62 2.47 -17.96
C VAL A 162 10.87 3.47 -16.81
N LEU A 163 11.83 3.18 -15.93
CA LEU A 163 12.19 4.08 -14.84
C LEU A 163 12.79 5.40 -15.34
N ARG A 164 13.59 5.38 -16.41
CA ARG A 164 14.14 6.59 -17.03
C ARG A 164 13.02 7.43 -17.66
N ALA A 165 12.14 6.81 -18.43
CA ALA A 165 10.99 7.48 -19.03
C ALA A 165 10.05 8.06 -17.96
N ALA A 166 9.81 7.33 -16.87
CA ALA A 166 9.07 7.84 -15.72
C ALA A 166 9.79 9.03 -15.06
N ALA A 167 11.12 9.01 -14.95
CA ALA A 167 11.88 10.14 -14.41
C ALA A 167 11.83 11.40 -15.30
N GLU A 168 11.48 11.27 -16.57
CA GLU A 168 11.29 12.39 -17.50
C GLU A 168 9.86 12.99 -17.43
N ASP A 169 8.90 12.26 -16.84
CA ASP A 169 7.54 12.77 -16.62
C ASP A 169 7.55 13.83 -15.51
N PRO A 170 7.15 15.10 -15.79
CA PRO A 170 7.14 16.17 -14.79
C PRO A 170 6.33 15.84 -13.52
N ALA A 171 5.25 15.05 -13.63
CA ALA A 171 4.42 14.65 -12.51
C ALA A 171 5.13 13.63 -11.60
N VAL A 172 5.92 12.73 -12.19
CA VAL A 172 6.75 11.76 -11.46
C VAL A 172 8.00 12.46 -10.92
N GLN A 173 8.63 13.34 -11.69
CA GLN A 173 9.81 14.11 -11.28
C GLN A 173 9.53 14.96 -10.03
N ALA A 174 8.37 15.62 -9.96
CA ALA A 174 7.95 16.40 -8.80
C ALA A 174 7.76 15.56 -7.51
N VAL A 175 7.51 14.25 -7.66
CA VAL A 175 7.22 13.31 -6.57
C VAL A 175 8.44 12.44 -6.23
N SER A 176 9.31 12.17 -7.21
CA SER A 176 10.47 11.27 -7.11
C SER A 176 11.81 12.00 -6.92
N ALA A 177 11.92 13.31 -7.19
CA ALA A 177 13.15 14.08 -6.99
C ALA A 177 13.82 13.94 -5.60
N PRO A 178 13.09 13.76 -4.47
CA PRO A 178 13.71 13.59 -3.15
C PRO A 178 13.95 12.14 -2.75
N VAL A 179 13.34 11.16 -3.42
CA VAL A 179 13.45 9.72 -3.12
C VAL A 179 14.03 8.97 -4.33
N ALA A 180 14.78 9.68 -5.18
CA ALA A 180 15.48 9.05 -6.27
C ALA A 180 16.41 7.99 -5.67
N PHE A 181 16.40 6.79 -6.27
CA PHE A 181 17.41 5.74 -6.10
C PHE A 181 18.78 6.29 -6.57
N GLN A 182 19.30 7.35 -5.94
CA GLN A 182 20.55 8.00 -6.32
C GLN A 182 21.75 7.16 -5.91
N THR A 183 21.56 6.25 -4.96
CA THR A 183 22.60 5.32 -4.53
C THR A 183 22.35 3.98 -5.19
N GLN A 184 23.06 3.73 -6.29
CA GLN A 184 23.35 2.37 -6.71
C GLN A 184 24.08 1.71 -5.53
N LEU A 185 23.37 0.87 -4.79
CA LEU A 185 23.99 0.07 -3.75
C LEU A 185 24.98 -0.88 -4.45
N PRO A 186 26.25 -0.96 -3.99
CA PRO A 186 27.19 -1.91 -4.55
C PRO A 186 26.59 -3.31 -4.52
N ALA A 187 26.72 -4.06 -5.61
CA ALA A 187 26.29 -5.46 -5.63
C ALA A 187 26.94 -6.21 -4.43
N GLY A 188 26.11 -6.78 -3.56
CA GLY A 188 26.56 -7.46 -2.33
C GLY A 188 26.53 -6.63 -1.04
N SER A 189 26.15 -5.35 -1.07
CA SER A 189 26.00 -4.54 0.16
C SER A 189 24.76 -4.88 0.98
N VAL A 190 23.78 -5.56 0.38
CA VAL A 190 22.62 -6.11 1.09
C VAL A 190 22.98 -7.51 1.58
N PRO A 191 22.96 -7.77 2.90
CA PRO A 191 23.20 -9.10 3.44
C PRO A 191 22.32 -10.15 2.75
N ALA A 192 22.88 -11.31 2.41
CA ALA A 192 22.19 -12.34 1.63
C ALA A 192 20.88 -12.84 2.26
N HIS A 193 20.76 -12.78 3.58
CA HIS A 193 19.55 -13.15 4.32
C HIS A 193 18.44 -12.08 4.27
N LEU A 194 18.75 -10.86 3.83
CA LEU A 194 17.81 -9.76 3.62
C LEU A 194 17.42 -9.58 2.14
N LEU A 195 18.20 -10.15 1.22
CA LEU A 195 17.76 -10.27 -0.16
C LEU A 195 16.56 -11.22 -0.20
N PRO A 196 15.51 -10.93 -1.00
CA PRO A 196 14.51 -11.92 -1.35
C PRO A 196 15.23 -13.01 -2.17
N GLY A 197 15.85 -13.95 -1.48
CA GLY A 197 16.72 -14.93 -2.11
C GLY A 197 15.92 -15.78 -3.09
N PRO A 198 16.56 -16.27 -4.17
CA PRO A 198 16.01 -17.40 -4.89
C PRO A 198 15.94 -18.56 -3.89
N ARG A 199 14.73 -18.91 -3.43
CA ARG A 199 14.57 -20.20 -2.75
C ARG A 199 14.83 -21.27 -3.80
N LEU A 200 16.06 -21.78 -3.81
CA LEU A 200 16.47 -22.97 -4.57
C LEU A 200 15.71 -24.23 -4.12
N SER A 201 14.92 -24.18 -3.04
CA SER A 201 14.03 -25.25 -2.61
C SER A 201 12.63 -25.13 -3.22
N ARG A 202 12.53 -25.20 -4.55
CA ARG A 202 11.29 -25.62 -5.23
C ARG A 202 11.13 -27.16 -5.33
N ALA A 203 12.05 -27.93 -4.75
CA ALA A 203 12.04 -29.38 -4.83
C ALA A 203 11.08 -30.08 -3.84
N VAL A 204 10.52 -29.36 -2.87
CA VAL A 204 9.57 -29.95 -1.91
C VAL A 204 8.18 -29.43 -2.26
N PRO A 205 7.30 -30.25 -2.86
CA PRO A 205 5.92 -29.83 -3.09
C PRO A 205 5.26 -29.49 -1.75
N PRO A 206 4.28 -28.58 -1.71
CA PRO A 206 3.60 -28.20 -0.46
C PRO A 206 3.05 -29.39 0.34
N SER A 207 2.70 -30.48 -0.36
CA SER A 207 2.25 -31.75 0.23
C SER A 207 3.32 -32.55 0.96
N ALA A 208 4.60 -32.21 0.79
CA ALA A 208 5.75 -32.87 1.41
C ALA A 208 6.36 -32.03 2.55
N VAL A 209 5.78 -30.87 2.87
CA VAL A 209 6.12 -30.12 4.08
C VAL A 209 5.40 -30.79 5.25
N PRO A 210 6.10 -31.29 6.29
CA PRO A 210 5.44 -31.83 7.47
C PRO A 210 4.53 -30.76 8.09
N ALA A 211 3.30 -31.12 8.44
CA ALA A 211 2.46 -30.24 9.24
C ALA A 211 3.21 -29.88 10.52
N ALA A 212 3.15 -28.60 10.92
CA ALA A 212 3.78 -28.13 12.15
C ALA A 212 3.41 -29.09 13.30
N ALA A 213 4.42 -29.63 13.98
CA ALA A 213 4.20 -30.52 15.10
C ALA A 213 3.29 -29.81 16.12
N ALA A 214 2.28 -30.54 16.61
CA ALA A 214 1.44 -30.04 17.69
C ALA A 214 2.33 -29.62 18.88
N PRO A 215 1.99 -28.54 19.60
CA PRO A 215 2.71 -28.20 20.82
C PRO A 215 2.69 -29.40 21.78
N PRO A 216 3.79 -29.67 22.51
CA PRO A 216 3.82 -30.75 23.47
C PRO A 216 2.73 -30.54 24.53
N ASP A 217 2.09 -31.63 24.95
CA ASP A 217 1.11 -31.61 26.03
C ASP A 217 1.73 -31.02 27.30
N PRO A 218 0.99 -30.21 28.07
CA PRO A 218 1.48 -29.71 29.35
C PRO A 218 1.74 -30.89 30.29
N GLU A 219 2.93 -30.92 30.89
CA GLU A 219 3.28 -31.93 31.90
C GLU A 219 2.28 -31.88 33.07
N PRO A 220 1.89 -33.04 33.63
CA PRO A 220 0.98 -33.07 34.76
C PRO A 220 1.62 -32.38 35.97
N GLU A 221 0.90 -31.41 36.56
CA GLU A 221 1.24 -30.81 37.85
C GLU A 221 1.35 -31.93 38.91
N GLU A 222 2.58 -32.21 39.36
CA GLU A 222 2.80 -33.00 40.58
C GLU A 222 2.22 -32.22 41.76
N ALA A 223 1.09 -32.71 42.28
CA ALA A 223 0.53 -32.28 43.54
C ALA A 223 1.57 -32.50 44.65
N SER A 224 2.14 -31.41 45.16
CA SER A 224 2.91 -31.43 46.41
C SER A 224 1.93 -31.33 47.57
N GLU A 225 1.88 -32.42 48.35
CA GLU A 225 1.28 -32.52 49.69
C GLU A 225 2.12 -31.79 50.75
#